data_AF-B9FDB5-F1
#
_entry.id   AF-B9FDB5-F1
#
_cell.length_a   1.000
_cell.length_b   1.000
_cell.length_c   1.000
_cell.angle_alpha   90.00
_cell.angle_beta   90.00
_cell.angle_gamma   90.00
#
_symmetry.space_group_name_H-M   'P 1'
#
loop_
_entity.id
_entity.type
_entity.pdbx_description
1 polymer ?
#
loop_
_entity_poly.entity_id
_entity_poly.type
_entity_poly.pdbx_seq_one_letter_code
_entity_poly.pdbx_strand_id
1 'polypeptide(L)'
;MAGRVVRSCVQTGLKAVNSVLGLAGMAVILYALWMLRAWYRDVADLHYRLPVPWFIYTFIGLGVFMCLLTCSGHIAAETANSHCLSCYMIFVFIIIILEGAITTDVFLNSNWEEDFPDDPSGKFEEFKDFIRSNFEICEWIGLSVVAAQVLSIVLGMVLRALGPDRESDYDSDDDPSVPARLPLLRNQYQHGINYSEHTLPQSSDSWSLRILDKANK
;
A
#
# COMPACT_ATOMS: atom_id res chain seq x y z
N MET A 1 15.93 -22.24 -1.99
CA MET A 1 16.96 -21.20 -1.78
C MET A 1 16.81 -20.03 -2.73
N ALA A 2 16.91 -20.20 -4.06
CA ALA A 2 16.80 -19.09 -5.02
C ALA A 2 15.51 -18.25 -4.88
N GLY A 3 14.34 -18.88 -4.72
CA GLY A 3 13.07 -18.15 -4.54
C GLY A 3 13.01 -17.28 -3.27
N ARG A 4 13.60 -17.73 -2.16
CA ARG A 4 13.67 -16.96 -0.89
C ARG A 4 14.57 -15.73 -1.04
N VAL A 5 15.72 -15.90 -1.68
CA VAL A 5 16.66 -14.78 -1.95
C VAL A 5 16.02 -13.74 -2.88
N VAL A 6 15.35 -14.19 -3.96
CA VAL A 6 14.63 -13.30 -4.88
C VAL A 6 13.54 -12.52 -4.15
N ARG A 7 12.76 -13.18 -3.29
CA ARG A 7 11.74 -12.52 -2.47
C ARG A 7 12.33 -11.45 -1.57
N SER A 8 13.37 -11.77 -0.79
CA SER A 8 14.02 -10.80 0.10
C SER A 8 14.61 -9.62 -0.67
N CYS A 9 15.14 -9.86 -1.86
CA CYS A 9 15.63 -8.81 -2.76
C CYS A 9 14.49 -7.90 -3.22
N VAL A 10 13.39 -8.47 -3.71
CA VAL A 10 12.19 -7.72 -4.15
C VAL A 10 11.58 -6.92 -3.00
N GLN A 11 11.43 -7.52 -1.82
CA GLN A 11 10.91 -6.83 -0.63
C GLN A 11 11.81 -5.68 -0.20
N THR A 12 13.12 -5.88 -0.16
CA THR A 12 14.08 -4.84 0.21
C THR A 12 14.08 -3.70 -0.81
N GLY A 13 14.06 -4.03 -2.11
CA GLY A 13 13.99 -3.05 -3.19
C GLY A 13 12.71 -2.20 -3.12
N LEU A 14 11.55 -2.85 -2.96
CA LEU A 14 10.26 -2.16 -2.84
C LEU A 14 10.22 -1.28 -1.57
N LYS A 15 10.74 -1.75 -0.45
CA LYS A 15 10.86 -0.96 0.79
C LYS A 15 11.79 0.24 0.61
N ALA A 16 12.92 0.08 -0.08
CA ALA A 16 13.87 1.16 -0.31
C ALA A 16 13.26 2.28 -1.16
N VAL A 17 12.60 1.92 -2.28
CA VAL A 17 11.92 2.90 -3.16
C VAL A 17 10.83 3.65 -2.40
N ASN A 18 9.99 2.94 -1.63
CA ASN A 18 8.94 3.59 -0.83
C ASN A 18 9.52 4.45 0.29
N SER A 19 10.62 4.05 0.93
CA SER A 19 11.24 4.83 2.00
C SER A 19 11.79 6.16 1.51
N VAL A 20 12.39 6.21 0.32
CA VAL A 20 12.83 7.47 -0.32
C VAL A 20 11.64 8.41 -0.54
N LEU A 21 10.53 7.87 -1.04
CA LEU A 21 9.31 8.65 -1.26
C LEU A 21 8.72 9.17 0.05
N GLY A 22 8.76 8.38 1.13
CA GLY A 22 8.31 8.82 2.45
C GLY A 22 9.16 9.94 3.02
N LEU A 23 10.49 9.86 2.88
CA LEU A 23 11.40 10.94 3.28
C LEU A 23 11.13 12.22 2.50
N ALA A 24 10.91 12.12 1.18
CA ALA A 24 10.50 13.24 0.35
C ALA A 24 9.15 13.83 0.82
N GLY A 25 8.15 12.99 1.10
CA GLY A 25 6.86 13.40 1.64
C GLY A 25 6.98 14.16 2.96
N MET A 26 7.79 13.66 3.90
CA MET A 26 8.07 14.34 5.17
C MET A 26 8.76 15.68 4.95
N ALA A 27 9.73 15.76 4.04
CA ALA A 27 10.40 17.02 3.70
C ALA A 27 9.41 18.04 3.11
N VAL A 28 8.51 17.60 2.22
CA VAL A 28 7.46 18.45 1.64
C VAL A 28 6.51 18.96 2.73
N ILE A 29 6.08 18.12 3.67
CA ILE A 29 5.23 18.53 4.81
C ILE A 29 5.97 19.56 5.66
N LEU A 30 7.22 19.29 6.05
CA LEU A 30 8.01 20.21 6.88
C LEU A 30 8.20 21.56 6.19
N TYR A 31 8.49 21.56 4.89
CA TYR A 31 8.61 22.77 4.09
C TYR A 31 7.28 23.53 4.02
N ALA A 32 6.17 22.84 3.81
CA ALA A 32 4.84 23.45 3.77
C ALA A 32 4.43 24.05 5.12
N LEU A 33 4.73 23.37 6.23
CA LEU A 33 4.52 23.89 7.58
C LEU A 33 5.41 25.11 7.87
N TRP A 34 6.64 25.11 7.36
CA TRP A 34 7.53 26.26 7.43
C TRP A 34 6.95 27.45 6.65
N MET A 35 6.48 27.24 5.41
CA MET A 35 5.80 28.27 4.61
C MET A 35 4.55 28.80 5.31
N LEU A 36 3.72 27.92 5.87
CA LEU A 36 2.54 28.30 6.63
C LEU A 36 2.89 29.16 7.83
N ARG A 37 3.93 28.78 8.58
CA ARG A 37 4.43 29.56 9.72
C ARG A 37 5.02 30.91 9.28
N ALA A 38 5.75 30.95 8.18
CA ALA A 38 6.28 32.19 7.62
C ALA A 38 5.14 33.14 7.24
N TRP A 39 4.16 32.64 6.49
CA TRP A 39 2.94 33.36 6.14
C TRP A 39 2.21 33.93 7.36
N TYR A 40 1.97 33.11 8.38
CA TYR A 40 1.31 33.58 9.60
C TYR A 40 2.10 34.65 10.35
N ARG A 41 3.43 34.63 10.31
CA ARG A 41 4.25 35.70 10.91
C ARG A 41 4.10 37.00 10.16
N ASP A 42 4.17 36.96 8.83
CA ASP A 42 4.09 38.17 8.00
C ASP A 42 2.67 38.78 8.02
N VAL A 43 1.64 37.93 8.05
CA VAL A 43 0.24 38.39 8.13
C VAL A 43 -0.13 38.81 9.55
N ALA A 44 0.50 38.30 10.61
CA ALA A 44 0.22 38.78 11.97
C ALA A 44 0.57 40.27 12.16
N ASP A 45 1.53 40.79 11.40
CA ASP A 45 1.92 42.21 11.40
C ASP A 45 0.93 43.08 10.61
N LEU A 46 0.19 42.51 9.65
CA LEU A 46 -0.90 43.18 8.94
C LEU A 46 -2.23 42.92 9.67
N HIS A 47 -2.94 43.96 10.09
CA HIS A 47 -4.27 43.84 10.74
C HIS A 47 -5.41 43.30 9.83
N TYR A 48 -5.07 42.64 8.71
CA TYR A 48 -5.99 42.11 7.72
C TYR A 48 -6.05 40.57 7.76
N ARG A 49 -7.25 40.00 7.70
CA ARG A 49 -7.46 38.55 7.55
C ARG A 49 -7.32 38.16 6.07
N LEU A 50 -6.09 38.00 5.59
CA LEU A 50 -5.88 37.39 4.28
C LEU A 50 -6.04 35.86 4.37
N PRO A 51 -6.71 35.23 3.38
CA PRO A 51 -6.76 33.77 3.30
C PRO A 51 -5.35 33.23 3.05
N VAL A 52 -5.06 32.04 3.60
CA VAL A 52 -3.80 31.35 3.35
C VAL A 52 -3.74 30.98 1.86
N PRO A 53 -2.60 31.21 1.18
CA PRO A 53 -2.44 30.84 -0.20
C PRO A 53 -2.75 29.36 -0.43
N TRP A 54 -3.57 29.08 -1.45
CA TRP A 54 -4.08 27.74 -1.74
C TRP A 54 -2.97 26.71 -1.96
N PHE A 55 -1.83 27.12 -2.54
CA PHE A 55 -0.70 26.22 -2.82
C PHE A 55 -0.05 25.64 -1.54
N ILE A 56 -0.14 26.32 -0.39
CA ILE A 56 0.39 25.77 0.86
C ILE A 56 -0.39 24.51 1.25
N TYR A 57 -1.72 24.51 1.06
CA TYR A 57 -2.55 23.34 1.31
C TYR A 57 -2.27 22.21 0.32
N THR A 58 -1.95 22.53 -0.95
CA THR A 58 -1.61 21.49 -1.93
C THR A 58 -0.29 20.81 -1.58
N PHE A 59 0.73 21.55 -1.12
CA PHE A 59 1.98 20.93 -0.62
C PHE A 59 1.74 20.05 0.62
N ILE A 60 0.93 20.49 1.58
CA ILE A 60 0.57 19.65 2.75
C ILE A 60 -0.15 18.38 2.29
N GLY A 61 -1.17 18.51 1.44
CA GLY A 61 -1.94 17.38 0.93
C GLY A 61 -1.08 16.39 0.14
N LEU A 62 -0.22 16.90 -0.74
CA LEU A 62 0.72 16.10 -1.52
C LEU A 62 1.68 15.32 -0.62
N GLY A 63 2.26 15.97 0.39
CA GLY A 63 3.16 15.32 1.33
C GLY A 63 2.47 14.24 2.16
N VAL A 64 1.25 14.50 2.66
CA VAL A 64 0.44 13.49 3.37
C VAL A 64 0.12 12.30 2.47
N PHE A 65 -0.26 12.56 1.22
CA PHE A 65 -0.52 11.51 0.24
C PHE A 65 0.72 10.64 -0.05
N MET A 66 1.90 11.25 -0.22
CA MET A 66 3.18 10.52 -0.36
C MET A 66 3.49 9.64 0.86
N CYS A 67 3.21 10.14 2.07
CA CYS A 67 3.36 9.36 3.30
C CYS A 67 2.39 8.17 3.34
N LEU A 68 1.13 8.34 2.96
CA LEU A 68 0.16 7.25 2.88
C LEU A 68 0.57 6.19 1.84
N LEU A 69 1.04 6.62 0.66
CA LEU A 69 1.56 5.72 -0.37
C LEU A 69 2.72 4.90 0.18
N THR A 70 3.66 5.56 0.87
CA THR A 70 4.81 4.92 1.50
C THR A 70 4.40 3.89 2.55
N CYS A 71 3.52 4.27 3.48
CA CYS A 71 3.02 3.37 4.52
C CYS A 71 2.35 2.13 3.89
N SER A 72 1.50 2.33 2.88
CA SER A 72 0.85 1.23 2.18
C SER A 72 1.86 0.32 1.46
N GLY A 73 2.90 0.90 0.84
CA GLY A 73 3.98 0.16 0.16
C GLY A 73 4.84 -0.67 1.12
N HIS A 74 5.18 -0.13 2.29
CA HIS A 74 5.89 -0.87 3.33
C HIS A 74 5.07 -2.05 3.86
N ILE A 75 3.79 -1.81 4.18
CA ILE A 75 2.87 -2.86 4.65
C ILE A 75 2.67 -3.92 3.55
N ALA A 76 2.52 -3.52 2.29
CA ALA A 76 2.39 -4.44 1.16
C ALA A 76 3.65 -5.30 0.96
N ALA A 77 4.84 -4.69 1.08
CA ALA A 77 6.11 -5.40 0.97
C ALA A 77 6.32 -6.41 2.10
N GLU A 78 5.91 -6.09 3.33
CA GLU A 78 6.11 -6.93 4.50
C GLU A 78 5.08 -8.06 4.59
N THR A 79 3.80 -7.74 4.44
CA THR A 79 2.72 -8.72 4.65
C THR A 79 2.55 -9.67 3.46
N ALA A 80 2.95 -9.26 2.25
CA ALA A 80 2.60 -9.92 0.99
C ALA A 80 1.10 -10.31 0.92
N ASN A 81 0.23 -9.60 1.66
CA ASN A 81 -1.19 -9.87 1.70
C ASN A 81 -1.83 -9.30 0.43
N SER A 82 -2.69 -10.08 -0.22
CA SER A 82 -3.36 -9.68 -1.45
C SER A 82 -4.15 -8.37 -1.29
N HIS A 83 -4.74 -8.09 -0.12
CA HIS A 83 -5.51 -6.86 0.11
C HIS A 83 -4.62 -5.61 0.24
N CYS A 84 -3.55 -5.66 1.04
CA CYS A 84 -2.62 -4.54 1.21
C CYS A 84 -1.89 -4.22 -0.09
N LEU A 85 -1.45 -5.27 -0.81
CA LEU A 85 -0.85 -5.13 -2.12
C LEU A 85 -1.84 -4.52 -3.12
N SER A 86 -3.10 -4.97 -3.13
CA SER A 86 -4.13 -4.39 -4.00
C SER A 86 -4.36 -2.90 -3.70
N CYS A 87 -4.37 -2.50 -2.43
CA CYS A 87 -4.52 -1.10 -2.04
C CYS A 87 -3.35 -0.25 -2.57
N TYR A 88 -2.11 -0.72 -2.39
CA TYR A 88 -0.92 -0.09 -2.94
C TYR A 88 -0.98 0.04 -4.48
N MET A 89 -1.37 -1.03 -5.18
CA MET A 89 -1.52 -1.02 -6.64
C MET A 89 -2.58 -0.02 -7.11
N ILE A 90 -3.71 0.09 -6.41
CA ILE A 90 -4.75 1.06 -6.72
C ILE A 90 -4.19 2.48 -6.58
N PHE A 91 -3.44 2.78 -5.51
CA PHE A 91 -2.84 4.11 -5.36
C PHE A 91 -1.85 4.43 -6.49
N VAL A 92 -0.94 3.51 -6.83
CA VAL A 92 0.01 3.72 -7.93
C VAL A 92 -0.72 3.88 -9.27
N PHE A 93 -1.79 3.12 -9.50
CA PHE A 93 -2.60 3.24 -10.70
C PHE A 93 -3.33 4.59 -10.80
N ILE A 94 -3.89 5.09 -9.69
CA ILE A 94 -4.50 6.42 -9.64
C ILE A 94 -3.46 7.51 -9.94
N ILE A 95 -2.22 7.35 -9.46
CA ILE A 95 -1.12 8.28 -9.76
C ILE A 95 -0.82 8.29 -11.27
N ILE A 96 -0.69 7.12 -11.90
CA ILE A 96 -0.46 7.03 -13.35
C ILE A 96 -1.58 7.72 -14.14
N ILE A 97 -2.84 7.50 -13.75
CA ILE A 97 -3.98 8.17 -14.39
C ILE A 97 -3.89 9.68 -14.20
N LEU A 98 -3.59 10.14 -12.98
CA LEU A 98 -3.49 11.56 -12.67
C LEU A 98 -2.36 12.24 -13.45
N GLU A 99 -1.18 11.61 -13.53
CA GLU A 99 -0.06 12.09 -14.34
C GLU A 99 -0.41 12.16 -15.82
N GLY A 100 -1.07 11.12 -16.35
CA GLY A 100 -1.55 11.09 -17.73
C GLY A 100 -2.60 12.17 -17.99
N ALA A 101 -3.52 12.39 -17.05
CA ALA A 101 -4.56 13.42 -17.14
C ALA A 101 -3.95 14.82 -17.14
N ILE A 102 -3.05 15.12 -16.20
CA ILE A 102 -2.35 16.42 -16.14
C ILE A 102 -1.53 16.66 -17.41
N THR A 103 -0.78 15.64 -17.86
CA THR A 103 0.02 15.76 -19.09
C THR A 103 -0.89 16.04 -20.29
N THR A 104 -1.97 15.27 -20.42
CA THR A 104 -2.92 15.44 -21.52
C THR A 104 -3.61 16.80 -21.47
N ASP A 105 -3.98 17.27 -20.28
CA ASP A 105 -4.60 18.57 -20.07
C ASP A 105 -3.66 19.71 -20.47
N VAL A 106 -2.42 19.71 -19.99
CA VAL A 106 -1.39 20.70 -20.35
C VAL A 106 -1.10 20.70 -21.86
N PHE A 107 -1.14 19.54 -22.52
CA PHE A 107 -0.90 19.45 -23.97
C PHE A 107 -2.10 19.86 -24.84
N LEU A 108 -3.33 19.58 -24.40
CA LEU A 108 -4.54 19.86 -25.19
C LEU A 108 -5.15 21.23 -24.90
N ASN A 109 -5.03 21.72 -23.67
CA ASN A 109 -5.61 22.97 -23.24
C ASN A 109 -4.60 24.10 -23.44
N SER A 110 -4.71 24.87 -24.53
CA SER A 110 -3.81 26.01 -24.78
C SER A 110 -3.89 27.11 -23.72
N ASN A 111 -4.95 27.12 -22.91
CA ASN A 111 -5.26 28.17 -21.94
C ASN A 111 -5.16 27.67 -20.49
N TRP A 112 -4.54 26.51 -20.24
CA TRP A 112 -4.40 25.94 -18.89
C TRP A 112 -3.75 26.91 -17.87
N GLU A 113 -2.96 27.86 -18.38
CA GLU A 113 -2.29 28.88 -17.57
C GLU A 113 -3.27 29.90 -16.98
N GLU A 114 -4.43 30.11 -17.60
CA GLU A 114 -5.45 31.08 -17.16
C GLU A 114 -6.20 30.62 -15.89
N ASP A 115 -6.10 29.34 -15.52
CA ASP A 115 -6.74 28.79 -14.31
C ASP A 115 -5.99 29.17 -13.01
N PHE A 116 -4.77 29.69 -13.13
CA PHE A 116 -3.99 30.13 -11.98
C PHE A 116 -4.27 31.61 -11.66
N PRO A 117 -4.34 31.98 -10.36
CA PRO A 117 -4.44 33.39 -10.00
C PRO A 117 -3.17 34.13 -10.42
N ASP A 118 -3.33 35.41 -10.78
CA ASP A 118 -2.21 36.28 -11.19
C ASP A 118 -1.07 36.24 -10.16
N ASP A 119 0.15 35.93 -10.62
CA ASP A 119 1.36 35.94 -9.81
C ASP A 119 2.07 37.30 -9.90
N PRO A 120 1.91 38.20 -8.92
CA PRO A 120 2.57 39.51 -8.93
C PRO A 120 4.09 39.42 -8.75
N SER A 121 4.63 38.26 -8.33
CA SER A 121 6.07 38.09 -8.15
C SER A 121 6.83 37.83 -9.46
N GLY A 122 6.12 37.44 -10.52
CA GLY A 122 6.71 37.02 -11.79
C GLY A 122 7.58 35.75 -11.71
N LYS A 123 7.59 35.07 -10.56
CA LYS A 123 8.41 33.87 -10.33
C LYS A 123 7.84 32.67 -11.08
N PHE A 124 6.53 32.63 -11.28
CA PHE A 124 5.89 31.59 -12.07
C PHE A 124 6.30 31.63 -13.54
N GLU A 125 6.43 32.82 -14.14
CA GLU A 125 6.92 32.97 -15.51
C GLU A 125 8.39 32.52 -15.64
N GLU A 126 9.25 32.92 -14.70
CA GLU A 126 10.64 32.47 -14.66
C GLU A 126 10.74 30.93 -14.57
N PHE A 127 9.85 30.30 -13.79
CA PHE A 127 9.77 28.85 -13.69
C PHE A 127 9.30 28.17 -15.00
N LYS A 128 8.28 28.73 -15.68
CA LYS A 128 7.84 28.23 -16.99
C LYS A 128 8.95 28.34 -18.03
N ASP A 129 9.67 29.46 -18.05
CA ASP A 129 10.82 29.66 -18.94
C ASP A 129 11.93 28.66 -18.65
N PHE A 130 12.18 28.34 -17.37
CA PHE A 130 13.11 27.29 -16.98
C PHE A 130 12.69 25.91 -17.51
N ILE A 131 11.42 25.51 -17.34
CA ILE A 131 10.90 24.23 -17.85
C ILE A 131 11.04 24.19 -19.38
N ARG A 132 10.61 25.25 -20.07
CA ARG A 132 10.66 25.31 -21.53
C ARG A 132 12.10 25.22 -22.06
N SER A 133 13.04 25.84 -21.36
CA SER A 133 14.47 25.81 -21.71
C SER A 133 15.12 24.44 -21.45
N ASN A 134 14.56 23.65 -20.54
CA ASN A 134 15.11 22.36 -20.12
C ASN A 134 14.13 21.21 -20.38
N PHE A 135 13.26 21.34 -21.38
CA PHE A 135 12.14 20.43 -21.59
C PHE A 135 12.60 18.98 -21.74
N GLU A 136 13.69 18.72 -22.46
CA GLU A 136 14.25 17.37 -22.61
C GLU A 136 14.59 16.74 -21.24
N ILE A 137 15.19 17.51 -20.33
CA ILE A 137 15.54 17.01 -18.99
C ILE A 137 14.26 16.72 -18.20
N CYS A 138 13.27 17.62 -18.26
CA CYS A 138 11.98 17.44 -17.61
C CYS A 138 11.24 16.21 -18.14
N GLU A 139 11.29 15.96 -19.45
CA GLU A 139 10.72 14.78 -20.10
C GLU A 139 11.38 13.49 -19.59
N TRP A 140 12.72 13.45 -19.53
CA TRP A 140 13.45 12.29 -18.99
C TRP A 140 13.14 12.04 -17.51
N ILE A 141 12.98 13.11 -16.72
CA ILE A 141 12.56 13.01 -15.32
C ILE A 141 11.15 12.39 -15.24
N GLY A 142 10.19 12.91 -16.02
CA GLY A 142 8.83 12.38 -16.08
C GLY A 142 8.79 10.90 -16.51
N LEU A 143 9.52 10.55 -17.57
CA LEU A 143 9.63 9.16 -18.03
C LEU A 143 10.23 8.24 -16.97
N SER A 144 11.24 8.73 -16.23
CA SER A 144 11.86 7.98 -15.13
C SER A 144 10.89 7.73 -13.98
N VAL A 145 10.03 8.70 -13.66
CA VAL A 145 8.99 8.57 -12.63
C VAL A 145 7.97 7.50 -13.04
N VAL A 146 7.45 7.57 -14.27
CA VAL A 146 6.49 6.56 -14.79
C VAL A 146 7.15 5.17 -14.82
N ALA A 147 8.41 5.08 -15.26
CA ALA A 147 9.15 3.82 -15.27
C ALA A 147 9.31 3.23 -13.85
N ALA A 148 9.60 4.06 -12.84
CA ALA A 148 9.69 3.63 -11.44
C ALA A 148 8.34 3.14 -10.90
N GLN A 149 7.23 3.77 -11.28
CA GLN A 149 5.88 3.35 -10.91
C GLN A 149 5.53 2.00 -11.54
N VAL A 150 5.78 1.83 -12.85
CA VAL A 150 5.57 0.55 -13.55
C VAL A 150 6.44 -0.55 -12.92
N LEU A 151 7.71 -0.27 -12.63
CA LEU A 151 8.58 -1.21 -11.95
C LEU A 151 8.05 -1.60 -10.57
N SER A 152 7.53 -0.63 -9.80
CA SER A 152 6.92 -0.88 -8.49
C SER A 152 5.70 -1.80 -8.60
N ILE A 153 4.88 -1.64 -9.65
CA ILE A 153 3.76 -2.54 -9.96
C ILE A 153 4.27 -3.95 -10.28
N VAL A 154 5.28 -4.07 -11.14
CA VAL A 154 5.86 -5.37 -11.51
C VAL A 154 6.45 -6.08 -10.28
N LEU A 155 7.21 -5.36 -9.45
CA LEU A 155 7.78 -5.90 -8.22
C LEU A 155 6.70 -6.38 -7.25
N GLY A 156 5.63 -5.60 -7.09
CA GLY A 156 4.51 -6.02 -6.25
C GLY A 156 3.74 -7.22 -6.84
N MET A 157 3.60 -7.32 -8.16
CA MET A 157 3.01 -8.49 -8.83
C MET A 157 3.85 -9.75 -8.64
N VAL A 158 5.17 -9.64 -8.76
CA VAL A 158 6.11 -10.74 -8.47
C VAL A 158 6.00 -11.16 -7.00
N LEU A 159 5.96 -10.20 -6.07
CA LEU A 159 5.78 -10.49 -4.65
C LEU A 159 4.45 -11.21 -4.37
N ARG A 160 3.37 -10.83 -5.08
CA ARG A 160 2.08 -11.53 -5.03
C ARG A 160 2.20 -12.98 -5.49
N ALA A 161 2.88 -13.20 -6.60
CA ALA A 161 3.04 -14.53 -7.21
C ALA A 161 3.88 -15.46 -6.32
N LEU A 162 4.85 -14.90 -5.58
CA LEU A 162 5.67 -15.66 -4.62
C LEU A 162 4.89 -16.08 -3.35
N GLY A 163 3.72 -15.48 -3.08
CA GLY A 163 2.84 -15.83 -1.96
C GLY A 163 3.39 -15.43 -0.59
N PRO A 164 2.64 -15.61 0.52
CA PRO A 164 3.11 -15.33 1.87
C PRO A 164 4.21 -16.30 2.31
N ASP A 165 5.28 -15.82 2.96
CA ASP A 165 6.27 -16.69 3.61
C ASP A 165 5.62 -17.22 4.89
N ARG A 166 5.45 -18.54 5.00
CA ARG A 166 5.03 -19.22 6.24
C ARG A 166 6.19 -19.36 7.22
N GLU A 167 7.06 -18.36 7.30
CA GLU A 167 8.36 -18.46 8.00
C GLU A 167 8.39 -17.57 9.25
N SER A 168 7.34 -17.67 10.07
CA SER A 168 7.28 -17.10 11.43
C SER A 168 6.68 -18.06 12.45
N ASP A 169 6.50 -19.36 12.12
CA ASP A 169 5.86 -20.29 13.06
C ASP A 169 6.46 -21.69 13.11
N TYR A 170 7.63 -21.92 12.49
CA TYR A 170 8.27 -23.24 12.53
C TYR A 170 9.79 -23.10 12.54
N ASP A 171 10.34 -22.85 13.73
CA ASP A 171 11.54 -23.57 14.17
C ASP A 171 11.69 -23.48 15.70
N SER A 172 11.13 -24.46 16.43
CA SER A 172 11.80 -25.23 17.47
C SER A 172 10.76 -25.95 18.36
N ASP A 173 10.86 -27.28 18.36
CA ASP A 173 9.96 -28.27 18.95
C ASP A 173 9.71 -28.14 20.47
N ASP A 174 8.45 -28.14 20.88
CA ASP A 174 7.92 -29.02 21.93
C ASP A 174 6.38 -29.05 21.89
N ASP A 175 5.82 -30.25 22.00
CA ASP A 175 4.41 -30.67 22.10
C ASP A 175 3.56 -30.88 20.82
N PRO A 176 3.23 -32.16 20.48
CA PRO A 176 2.26 -32.50 19.43
C PRO A 176 0.83 -32.36 19.96
N SER A 177 0.29 -31.13 20.00
CA SER A 177 -1.15 -30.94 20.20
C SER A 177 -1.73 -29.76 19.39
N VAL A 178 -2.18 -30.10 18.18
CA VAL A 178 -3.33 -29.54 17.43
C VAL A 178 -3.38 -28.02 17.21
N PRO A 179 -3.21 -27.55 15.95
CA PRO A 179 -3.88 -26.36 15.46
C PRO A 179 -5.18 -26.77 14.77
N ALA A 180 -6.30 -26.48 15.42
CA ALA A 180 -7.66 -26.70 14.94
C ALA A 180 -7.91 -25.94 13.62
N ARG A 181 -7.85 -26.62 12.47
CA ARG A 181 -8.54 -26.23 11.23
C ARG A 181 -8.94 -27.43 10.38
N LEU A 182 -10.02 -28.10 10.78
CA LEU A 182 -10.96 -28.76 9.87
C LEU A 182 -12.36 -28.54 10.46
N PRO A 183 -13.38 -28.26 9.63
CA PRO A 183 -13.97 -29.34 8.84
C PRO A 183 -14.39 -28.87 7.42
N LEU A 184 -14.50 -29.71 6.40
CA LEU A 184 -15.60 -30.66 6.21
C LEU A 184 -15.31 -31.49 4.94
N LEU A 185 -15.70 -32.76 4.97
CA LEU A 185 -15.86 -33.69 3.84
C LEU A 185 -14.59 -34.21 3.13
N ARG A 186 -14.01 -35.28 3.70
CA ARG A 186 -13.54 -36.39 2.86
C ARG A 186 -13.88 -37.73 3.51
N ASN A 187 -15.05 -38.22 3.15
CA ASN A 187 -15.44 -39.61 3.34
C ASN A 187 -14.67 -40.47 2.33
N GLN A 188 -13.68 -41.24 2.77
CA GLN A 188 -13.11 -42.35 2.01
C GLN A 188 -12.98 -43.54 2.98
N TYR A 189 -13.99 -44.39 2.92
CA TYR A 189 -13.94 -45.80 3.33
C TYR A 189 -12.65 -46.46 2.84
N GLN A 190 -11.90 -47.11 3.72
CA GLN A 190 -10.97 -48.16 3.29
C GLN A 190 -10.88 -49.30 4.32
N HIS A 191 -11.02 -50.49 3.74
CA HIS A 191 -11.16 -51.84 4.26
C HIS A 191 -9.87 -52.45 4.85
N GLY A 192 -10.03 -53.41 5.80
CA GLY A 192 -9.07 -54.49 6.16
C GLY A 192 -8.02 -54.12 7.22
N ILE A 193 -7.66 -54.92 8.23
CA ILE A 193 -7.67 -56.37 8.46
C ILE A 193 -7.70 -56.67 9.99
N ASN A 194 -8.31 -57.82 10.33
CA ASN A 194 -8.51 -58.47 11.64
C ASN A 194 -7.27 -58.63 12.55
N TYR A 195 -7.47 -58.61 13.88
CA TYR A 195 -7.17 -59.73 14.83
C TYR A 195 -8.01 -59.58 16.15
N SER A 196 -8.84 -60.61 16.41
CA SER A 196 -9.38 -61.20 17.67
C SER A 196 -8.89 -60.68 19.04
N GLU A 197 -9.63 -60.64 20.17
CA GLU A 197 -11.03 -60.92 20.54
C GLU A 197 -11.25 -60.49 22.03
N HIS A 198 -12.50 -60.17 22.38
CA HIS A 198 -13.13 -60.12 23.72
C HIS A 198 -12.69 -59.08 24.78
N THR A 199 -13.48 -58.00 24.94
CA THR A 199 -14.35 -57.74 26.12
C THR A 199 -15.42 -56.69 25.73
N LEU A 200 -16.66 -56.87 26.21
CA LEU A 200 -17.89 -56.13 25.86
C LEU A 200 -17.84 -54.60 26.08
N PRO A 201 -18.74 -53.84 25.41
CA PRO A 201 -18.61 -52.41 25.21
C PRO A 201 -19.16 -51.65 26.42
N GLN A 202 -18.33 -50.82 27.03
CA GLN A 202 -18.77 -49.90 28.08
C GLN A 202 -18.40 -48.49 27.67
N SER A 203 -19.40 -47.61 27.70
CA SER A 203 -19.31 -46.15 27.62
C SER A 203 -19.44 -45.49 26.23
N SER A 204 -20.64 -45.52 25.64
CA SER A 204 -21.08 -44.43 24.75
C SER A 204 -22.60 -44.19 24.74
N ASP A 205 -23.24 -44.13 25.92
CA ASP A 205 -24.71 -43.91 26.01
C ASP A 205 -25.14 -42.62 26.71
N SER A 206 -24.27 -41.60 26.83
CA SER A 206 -24.64 -40.33 27.47
C SER A 206 -25.30 -39.30 26.54
N TRP A 207 -25.33 -39.57 25.23
CA TRP A 207 -25.89 -38.67 24.21
C TRP A 207 -27.25 -39.13 23.68
N SER A 208 -27.47 -40.45 23.59
CA SER A 208 -28.70 -41.08 23.07
C SER A 208 -29.92 -40.87 23.99
N LEU A 209 -29.70 -40.77 25.31
CA LEU A 209 -30.78 -40.60 26.30
C LEU A 209 -31.34 -39.17 26.35
N ARG A 210 -30.57 -38.15 25.92
CA ARG A 210 -31.03 -36.75 25.93
C ARG A 210 -31.95 -36.38 24.78
N ILE A 211 -31.95 -37.18 23.71
CA ILE A 211 -32.79 -36.92 22.52
C ILE A 211 -34.19 -37.51 22.69
N LEU A 212 -34.32 -38.64 23.40
CA LEU A 212 -35.62 -39.26 23.67
C LEU A 212 -36.44 -38.54 24.75
N ASP A 213 -35.79 -37.84 25.70
CA ASP A 213 -36.49 -37.05 26.74
C ASP A 213 -37.12 -35.75 26.18
N LYS A 214 -36.57 -35.20 25.08
CA LYS A 214 -37.10 -34.00 24.42
C LYS A 214 -38.19 -34.25 23.38
N ALA A 215 -38.42 -35.50 22.99
CA ALA A 215 -39.38 -35.87 21.96
C ALA A 215 -40.78 -36.26 22.51
N ASN A 216 -40.97 -36.25 23.83
CA ASN A 216 -42.23 -36.66 24.46
C ASN A 216 -42.82 -35.60 25.41
N LYS A 217 -42.73 -34.31 25.04
CA LYS A 217 -43.48 -33.24 25.69
C LYS A 217 -44.13 -32.32 24.67
#